data_AF-R7UW89-F1
#
_entry.id   AF-R7UW89-F1
#
_cell.length_a   1.000
_cell.length_b   1.000
_cell.length_c   1.000
_cell.angle_alpha   90.00
_cell.angle_beta   90.00
_cell.angle_gamma   90.00
#
_symmetry.space_group_name_H-M   'P 1'
#
loop_
_entity.id
_entity.type
_entity.pdbx_description
1 polymer ?
#
loop_
_entity_poly.entity_id
_entity_poly.type
_entity_poly.pdbx_seq_one_letter_code
_entity_poly.pdbx_strand_id
1 'polypeptide(L)'
;MARVRQIVAIVLLFFNAVVWLKLGITSQKQCVEIDAVQEDHLEAQGSSMLKASSTKKKESRPASTKPATTPSQAGTYKDHFSTYASSLEYISQNNAVFLIYVDLAVRRTAINFHMTSLERHGISNYLFVTSSNTLCVEFWGKSIPCHVYVEEKNSNKLSSYGSKDFIKKMNIRTYMILETLRSGYDILHTDADMYYYGNPLPRVKQICNKKCSLAALIDWKTLNAGFVYVRSTNESIKVYEIMKHIADTTGKNDQVALNTAVNQRSKSGLHYEKLPKSEFKCGKFFYELERRNFGGENPCKTCLVVHNNFIVGMAAKEYRAKEMFQWEFNEDKYFSVEGHKFLSYMNSETDASWTSDKQRLRIAFAIGQVFNRTVILPKFHCPNNRPCSLLYHMSIMKLDQHFGTKYKVSTFLRNPLLVDAVKSMTSIEVSFVSNTTKTAPGKLEFNIGANGSPDSKTIFEWLGNRDEDILVFKDLKNGFSKFVDSAENDSFNQKCKEGLVDSVYQQTQS
;
A
#
# COMPACT_ATOMS: atom_id res chain seq x y z
N MET A 1 -17.51 68.73 -36.24
CA MET A 1 -16.08 68.36 -36.02
C MET A 1 -15.67 68.35 -34.53
N ALA A 2 -16.53 67.89 -33.62
CA ALA A 2 -16.19 67.75 -32.18
C ALA A 2 -16.76 66.46 -31.54
N ARG A 3 -17.19 65.48 -32.35
CA ARG A 3 -17.73 64.18 -31.88
C ARG A 3 -16.96 62.95 -32.39
N VAL A 4 -15.75 63.15 -32.92
CA VAL A 4 -14.84 62.06 -33.35
C VAL A 4 -13.59 61.96 -32.46
N ARG A 5 -13.36 62.91 -31.54
CA ARG A 5 -12.21 62.90 -30.62
C ARG A 5 -12.47 62.32 -29.22
N GLN A 6 -13.71 61.95 -28.88
CA GLN A 6 -14.03 61.30 -27.60
C GLN A 6 -14.22 59.77 -27.68
N ILE A 7 -14.32 59.21 -28.89
CA ILE A 7 -14.45 57.74 -29.08
C ILE A 7 -13.08 57.07 -29.27
N VAL A 8 -12.05 57.81 -29.71
CA VAL A 8 -10.68 57.30 -29.87
C VAL A 8 -9.93 57.19 -28.52
N ALA A 9 -10.30 57.96 -27.50
CA ALA A 9 -9.67 57.88 -26.17
C ALA A 9 -10.17 56.71 -25.30
N ILE A 10 -11.37 56.17 -25.58
CA ILE A 10 -11.95 55.07 -24.81
C ILE A 10 -11.60 53.70 -25.42
N VAL A 11 -11.34 53.63 -26.73
CA VAL A 11 -10.92 52.37 -27.39
C VAL A 11 -9.42 52.10 -27.22
N LEU A 12 -8.58 53.13 -27.00
CA LEU A 12 -7.14 52.97 -26.73
C LEU A 12 -6.79 52.64 -25.27
N LEU A 13 -7.72 52.82 -24.32
CA LEU A 13 -7.57 52.35 -22.93
C LEU A 13 -8.01 50.88 -22.73
N PHE A 14 -8.81 50.33 -23.65
CA PHE A 14 -9.23 48.92 -23.59
C PHE A 14 -8.30 47.95 -24.34
N PHE A 15 -7.40 48.44 -25.20
CA PHE A 15 -6.46 47.58 -25.93
C PHE A 15 -5.10 47.35 -25.23
N ASN A 16 -4.76 48.11 -24.18
CA ASN A 16 -3.54 47.89 -23.39
C ASN A 16 -3.73 47.01 -22.12
N ALA A 17 -4.97 46.62 -21.79
CA ALA A 17 -5.26 45.76 -20.63
C ALA A 17 -5.37 44.26 -20.98
N VAL A 18 -5.36 43.89 -22.28
CA VAL A 18 -5.55 42.50 -22.73
C VAL A 18 -4.23 41.80 -23.10
N VAL A 19 -3.10 42.51 -23.09
CA VAL A 19 -1.77 41.94 -23.41
C VAL A 19 -0.84 41.79 -22.18
N TRP A 20 -1.26 42.25 -20.99
CA TRP A 20 -0.48 42.09 -19.74
C TRP A 20 -1.18 41.27 -18.63
N LEU A 21 -2.21 40.48 -18.95
CA LEU A 21 -2.82 39.49 -18.04
C LEU A 21 -2.41 38.03 -18.36
N LYS A 22 -1.24 37.87 -18.97
CA LYS A 22 -0.42 36.65 -18.91
C LYS A 22 0.92 37.07 -18.32
N LEU A 23 1.03 37.01 -16.99
CA LEU A 23 2.24 36.80 -16.17
C LEU A 23 2.00 37.31 -14.75
N GLY A 24 2.01 36.38 -13.79
CA GLY A 24 2.40 36.59 -12.39
C GLY A 24 1.58 37.52 -11.52
N ILE A 25 0.63 36.97 -10.74
CA ILE A 25 0.39 37.42 -9.36
C ILE A 25 0.18 36.20 -8.46
N THR A 26 1.23 35.89 -7.71
CA THR A 26 1.21 35.30 -6.37
C THR A 26 0.29 36.11 -5.46
N SER A 27 -0.74 35.47 -4.91
CA SER A 27 -1.53 36.02 -3.80
C SER A 27 -1.06 35.38 -2.49
N GLN A 28 -0.34 36.18 -1.70
CA GLN A 28 -0.43 36.12 -0.24
C GLN A 28 -1.92 36.12 0.14
N LYS A 29 -2.32 35.16 0.96
CA LYS A 29 -3.51 35.29 1.81
C LYS A 29 -3.05 35.25 3.25
N GLN A 30 -3.30 36.36 3.92
CA GLN A 30 -3.15 36.57 5.36
C GLN A 30 -3.75 35.41 6.14
N CYS A 31 -2.93 34.92 7.07
CA CYS A 31 -3.37 34.21 8.25
C CYS A 31 -4.33 35.11 9.05
N VAL A 32 -5.46 34.54 9.45
CA VAL A 32 -6.25 35.04 10.57
C VAL A 32 -6.02 34.03 11.68
N GLU A 33 -5.32 34.48 12.72
CA GLU A 33 -5.27 33.83 14.03
C GLU A 33 -6.68 33.69 14.57
N ILE A 34 -7.05 32.49 15.02
CA ILE A 34 -8.07 32.33 16.06
C ILE A 34 -7.46 31.42 17.12
N ASP A 35 -7.17 32.10 18.22
CA ASP A 35 -6.88 31.74 19.60
C ASP A 35 -6.89 30.28 20.03
N ALA A 36 -5.83 30.00 20.79
CA ALA A 36 -5.70 28.90 21.73
C ALA A 36 -6.86 28.86 22.72
N VAL A 37 -7.39 27.67 22.96
CA VAL A 37 -8.18 27.37 24.15
C VAL A 37 -7.52 26.20 24.88
N GLN A 38 -6.76 26.60 25.89
CA GLN A 38 -6.75 26.07 27.26
C GLN A 38 -6.48 24.58 27.46
N GLU A 39 -5.20 24.29 27.69
CA GLU A 39 -4.76 23.22 28.58
C GLU A 39 -5.27 23.51 30.00
N ASP A 40 -6.10 22.63 30.56
CA ASP A 40 -6.28 22.56 32.00
C ASP A 40 -5.41 21.44 32.56
N HIS A 41 -4.49 21.89 33.41
CA HIS A 41 -3.66 21.11 34.30
C HIS A 41 -4.51 20.35 35.33
N LEU A 42 -4.13 19.10 35.56
CA LEU A 42 -4.28 18.43 36.85
C LEU A 42 -2.99 17.66 37.13
N GLU A 43 -2.04 18.34 37.75
CA GLU A 43 -1.00 17.71 38.55
C GLU A 43 -1.58 17.31 39.91
N ALA A 44 -1.34 16.08 40.34
CA ALA A 44 -0.84 15.79 41.69
C ALA A 44 -0.51 14.30 41.83
N GLN A 45 0.80 14.04 41.92
CA GLN A 45 1.48 13.24 42.94
C GLN A 45 0.92 11.88 43.35
N GLY A 46 1.76 10.85 43.18
CA GLY A 46 1.58 9.54 43.81
C GLY A 46 2.70 8.56 43.46
N SER A 47 3.94 8.90 43.82
CA SER A 47 5.05 7.93 43.81
C SER A 47 4.89 7.00 45.01
N SER A 48 4.73 5.70 44.79
CA SER A 48 5.00 4.67 45.79
C SER A 48 5.18 3.32 45.11
N MET A 49 6.38 2.77 45.32
CA MET A 49 6.84 1.41 45.10
C MET A 49 5.74 0.34 45.17
N LEU A 50 5.83 -0.66 44.28
CA LEU A 50 5.63 -2.06 44.64
C LEU A 50 6.39 -2.98 43.68
N LYS A 51 7.24 -3.80 44.32
CA LYS A 51 8.11 -4.83 43.76
C LYS A 51 7.32 -5.81 42.91
N ALA A 52 7.74 -6.03 41.66
CA ALA A 52 7.27 -7.15 40.86
C ALA A 52 7.96 -8.44 41.35
N SER A 53 7.25 -9.15 42.24
CA SER A 53 7.53 -10.54 42.60
C SER A 53 7.28 -11.43 41.37
N SER A 54 8.29 -12.20 41.00
CA SER A 54 8.22 -13.25 40.00
C SER A 54 7.36 -14.42 40.48
N THR A 55 6.22 -14.64 39.83
CA THR A 55 5.54 -15.94 39.87
C THR A 55 5.12 -16.34 38.47
N LYS A 56 5.84 -17.34 37.93
CA LYS A 56 5.49 -18.09 36.72
C LYS A 56 4.09 -18.69 36.89
N LYS A 57 3.12 -18.21 36.11
CA LYS A 57 1.88 -18.95 35.85
C LYS A 57 1.96 -19.55 34.45
N LYS A 58 2.05 -20.88 34.43
CA LYS A 58 2.00 -21.74 33.24
C LYS A 58 0.58 -21.65 32.69
N GLU A 59 0.37 -20.88 31.63
CA GLU A 59 -0.89 -20.88 30.90
C GLU A 59 -0.79 -21.91 29.77
N SER A 60 -1.44 -23.05 29.98
CA SER A 60 -1.56 -24.13 29.01
C SER A 60 -2.43 -23.70 27.84
N ARG A 61 -1.82 -23.58 26.65
CA ARG A 61 -2.56 -23.47 25.38
C ARG A 61 -3.43 -24.72 25.19
N PRO A 62 -4.73 -24.59 24.88
CA PRO A 62 -5.50 -25.69 24.30
C PRO A 62 -4.92 -25.99 22.92
N ALA A 63 -4.74 -27.28 22.62
CA ALA A 63 -4.38 -27.75 21.30
C ALA A 63 -5.41 -27.25 20.27
N SER A 64 -4.98 -26.35 19.39
CA SER A 64 -5.70 -26.02 18.17
C SER A 64 -5.52 -27.19 17.21
N THR A 65 -6.53 -28.04 17.10
CA THR A 65 -6.69 -28.97 15.99
C THR A 65 -6.82 -28.15 14.71
N LYS A 66 -5.73 -28.07 13.95
CA LYS A 66 -5.75 -27.67 12.53
C LYS A 66 -6.78 -28.53 11.79
N PRO A 67 -7.71 -27.95 11.02
CA PRO A 67 -8.41 -28.74 10.01
C PRO A 67 -7.38 -29.19 8.98
N ALA A 68 -7.25 -30.50 8.80
CA ALA A 68 -6.44 -31.08 7.75
C ALA A 68 -7.05 -30.71 6.39
N THR A 69 -6.33 -29.90 5.61
CA THR A 69 -6.65 -29.58 4.22
C THR A 69 -6.57 -30.84 3.38
N THR A 70 -7.72 -31.28 2.85
CA THR A 70 -7.82 -32.46 1.98
C THR A 70 -8.07 -32.00 0.53
N PRO A 71 -7.47 -32.62 -0.49
CA PRO A 71 -7.65 -32.30 -1.93
C PRO A 71 -9.10 -32.39 -2.48
N SER A 72 -10.12 -32.62 -1.64
CA SER A 72 -11.51 -32.82 -2.06
C SER A 72 -12.32 -31.52 -2.23
N GLN A 73 -11.88 -30.38 -1.70
CA GLN A 73 -12.66 -29.12 -1.74
C GLN A 73 -12.68 -28.44 -3.13
N ALA A 74 -11.68 -28.68 -3.98
CA ALA A 74 -11.63 -28.11 -5.32
C ALA A 74 -12.76 -28.64 -6.23
N GLY A 75 -13.12 -29.92 -6.07
CA GLY A 75 -14.26 -30.53 -6.77
C GLY A 75 -15.60 -29.97 -6.29
N THR A 76 -15.75 -29.75 -4.97
CA THR A 76 -17.00 -29.28 -4.38
C THR A 76 -17.39 -27.86 -4.82
N TYR A 77 -16.42 -26.95 -5.02
CA TYR A 77 -16.77 -25.59 -5.47
C TYR A 77 -17.31 -25.57 -6.89
N LYS A 78 -16.74 -26.37 -7.79
CA LYS A 78 -17.19 -26.41 -9.19
C LYS A 78 -18.67 -26.83 -9.30
N ASP A 79 -19.11 -27.73 -8.43
CA ASP A 79 -20.48 -28.24 -8.42
C ASP A 79 -21.45 -27.25 -7.75
N HIS A 80 -21.08 -26.73 -6.57
CA HIS A 80 -21.93 -25.81 -5.82
C HIS A 80 -21.99 -24.39 -6.43
N PHE A 81 -20.97 -23.97 -7.19
CA PHE A 81 -20.84 -22.57 -7.66
C PHE A 81 -21.23 -22.41 -9.13
N SER A 82 -22.05 -23.32 -9.65
CA SER A 82 -22.60 -23.28 -11.01
C SER A 82 -23.39 -22.00 -11.31
N THR A 83 -24.03 -21.40 -10.29
CA THR A 83 -24.70 -20.10 -10.38
C THR A 83 -24.24 -19.17 -9.26
N TYR A 84 -24.45 -17.85 -9.44
CA TYR A 84 -24.12 -16.89 -8.40
C TYR A 84 -24.99 -17.11 -7.15
N ALA A 85 -26.28 -17.36 -7.34
CA ALA A 85 -27.22 -17.66 -6.26
C ALA A 85 -26.81 -18.89 -5.44
N SER A 86 -26.47 -20.01 -6.09
CA SER A 86 -26.01 -21.22 -5.39
C SER A 86 -24.68 -21.01 -4.65
N SER A 87 -23.79 -20.16 -5.19
CA SER A 87 -22.54 -19.79 -4.52
C SER A 87 -22.80 -18.99 -3.23
N LEU A 88 -23.74 -18.05 -3.27
CA LEU A 88 -24.16 -17.28 -2.10
C LEU A 88 -24.79 -18.17 -1.03
N GLU A 89 -25.70 -19.06 -1.43
CA GLU A 89 -26.36 -20.01 -0.51
C GLU A 89 -25.33 -20.87 0.24
N TYR A 90 -24.37 -21.44 -0.49
CA TYR A 90 -23.33 -22.29 0.09
C TYR A 90 -22.40 -21.55 1.08
N ILE A 91 -22.05 -20.29 0.79
CA ILE A 91 -21.06 -19.52 1.58
C ILE A 91 -21.70 -18.75 2.73
N SER A 92 -22.97 -18.37 2.63
CA SER A 92 -23.60 -17.49 3.60
C SER A 92 -23.60 -18.06 5.03
N GLN A 93 -23.38 -17.19 6.01
CA GLN A 93 -23.52 -17.53 7.42
C GLN A 93 -24.33 -16.45 8.12
N ASN A 94 -25.39 -16.85 8.83
CA ASN A 94 -26.32 -15.93 9.49
C ASN A 94 -26.82 -14.84 8.53
N ASN A 95 -27.19 -15.26 7.31
CA ASN A 95 -27.65 -14.41 6.22
C ASN A 95 -26.63 -13.33 5.77
N ALA A 96 -25.35 -13.48 6.07
CA ALA A 96 -24.31 -12.52 5.69
C ALA A 96 -23.16 -13.16 4.90
N VAL A 97 -22.69 -12.43 3.88
CA VAL A 97 -21.58 -12.85 3.00
C VAL A 97 -20.54 -11.72 2.88
N PHE A 98 -19.26 -12.06 2.91
CA PHE A 98 -18.18 -11.16 2.50
C PHE A 98 -17.98 -11.26 0.99
N LEU A 99 -18.05 -10.16 0.27
CA LEU A 99 -17.84 -10.12 -1.18
C LEU A 99 -16.58 -9.35 -1.54
N ILE A 100 -15.71 -9.99 -2.31
CA ILE A 100 -14.43 -9.43 -2.74
C ILE A 100 -14.34 -9.50 -4.25
N TYR A 101 -14.45 -8.37 -4.93
CA TYR A 101 -14.29 -8.33 -6.39
C TYR A 101 -12.81 -8.25 -6.77
N VAL A 102 -12.36 -9.17 -7.63
CA VAL A 102 -10.97 -9.24 -8.11
C VAL A 102 -10.89 -9.62 -9.58
N ASP A 103 -9.85 -9.16 -10.26
CA ASP A 103 -9.45 -9.67 -11.57
C ASP A 103 -8.07 -10.33 -11.49
N LEU A 104 -7.64 -10.96 -12.60
CA LEU A 104 -6.37 -11.68 -12.65
C LEU A 104 -5.16 -10.75 -12.45
N ALA A 105 -5.28 -9.47 -12.82
CA ALA A 105 -4.21 -8.49 -12.69
C ALA A 105 -3.86 -8.18 -11.22
N VAL A 106 -4.80 -8.36 -10.29
CA VAL A 106 -4.60 -8.16 -8.84
C VAL A 106 -4.45 -9.47 -8.06
N ARG A 107 -4.20 -10.61 -8.73
CA ARG A 107 -4.16 -11.95 -8.10
C ARG A 107 -3.28 -12.02 -6.85
N ARG A 108 -2.10 -11.40 -6.88
CA ARG A 108 -1.12 -11.46 -5.76
C ARG A 108 -1.67 -10.76 -4.53
N THR A 109 -2.30 -9.60 -4.73
CA THR A 109 -2.96 -8.84 -3.67
C THR A 109 -4.18 -9.59 -3.12
N ALA A 110 -4.95 -10.25 -3.98
CA ALA A 110 -6.10 -11.06 -3.57
C ALA A 110 -5.69 -12.26 -2.69
N ILE A 111 -4.65 -13.00 -3.08
CA ILE A 111 -4.11 -14.11 -2.27
C ILE A 111 -3.52 -13.57 -0.97
N ASN A 112 -2.79 -12.45 -1.03
CA ASN A 112 -2.28 -11.80 0.17
C ASN A 112 -3.40 -11.45 1.16
N PHE A 113 -4.49 -10.84 0.67
CA PHE A 113 -5.66 -10.51 1.48
C PHE A 113 -6.30 -11.74 2.12
N HIS A 114 -6.47 -12.81 1.34
CA HIS A 114 -6.99 -14.07 1.84
C HIS A 114 -6.16 -14.56 3.04
N MET A 115 -4.83 -14.61 2.91
CA MET A 115 -3.92 -15.05 3.98
C MET A 115 -3.93 -14.11 5.19
N THR A 116 -3.71 -12.81 4.97
CA THR A 116 -3.47 -11.85 6.06
C THR A 116 -4.74 -11.43 6.78
N SER A 117 -5.90 -11.53 6.13
CA SER A 117 -7.15 -10.92 6.61
C SER A 117 -8.29 -11.92 6.78
N LEU A 118 -8.47 -12.88 5.88
CA LEU A 118 -9.58 -13.83 5.97
C LEU A 118 -9.19 -15.06 6.79
N GLU A 119 -8.17 -15.79 6.34
CA GLU A 119 -7.68 -17.02 6.98
C GLU A 119 -7.19 -16.74 8.41
N ARG A 120 -6.32 -15.73 8.57
CA ARG A 120 -5.78 -15.30 9.86
C ARG A 120 -6.84 -15.07 10.94
N HIS A 121 -7.99 -14.54 10.54
CA HIS A 121 -9.06 -14.14 11.46
C HIS A 121 -10.26 -15.11 11.43
N GLY A 122 -10.08 -16.30 10.85
CA GLY A 122 -11.09 -17.37 10.84
C GLY A 122 -12.38 -17.00 10.12
N ILE A 123 -12.32 -16.11 9.13
CA ILE A 123 -13.49 -15.71 8.35
C ILE A 123 -13.71 -16.76 7.26
N SER A 124 -14.89 -17.37 7.23
CA SER A 124 -15.23 -18.46 6.30
C SER A 124 -16.42 -18.15 5.37
N ASN A 125 -17.25 -17.17 5.72
CA ASN A 125 -18.40 -16.75 4.91
C ASN A 125 -18.03 -15.71 3.84
N TYR A 126 -17.00 -15.99 3.04
CA TYR A 126 -16.51 -15.09 2.00
C TYR A 126 -16.56 -15.73 0.61
N LEU A 127 -16.80 -14.90 -0.39
CA LEU A 127 -16.78 -15.28 -1.80
C LEU A 127 -15.93 -14.26 -2.58
N PHE A 128 -14.86 -14.74 -3.21
CA PHE A 128 -14.20 -13.96 -4.25
C PHE A 128 -15.08 -13.98 -5.50
N VAL A 129 -15.39 -12.81 -6.02
CA VAL A 129 -16.16 -12.62 -7.23
C VAL A 129 -15.21 -12.10 -8.29
N THR A 130 -15.16 -12.74 -9.45
CA THR A 130 -14.15 -12.40 -10.45
C THR A 130 -14.70 -12.22 -11.84
N SER A 131 -13.89 -11.55 -12.67
CA SER A 131 -14.05 -11.49 -14.11
C SER A 131 -13.05 -12.34 -14.91
N SER A 132 -12.43 -13.33 -14.25
CA SER A 132 -11.48 -14.24 -14.87
C SER A 132 -11.70 -15.69 -14.43
N ASN A 133 -12.11 -16.54 -15.36
CA ASN A 133 -12.19 -17.98 -15.13
C ASN A 133 -10.84 -18.57 -14.71
N THR A 134 -9.74 -18.11 -15.31
CA THR A 134 -8.38 -18.53 -14.93
C THR A 134 -8.09 -18.30 -13.45
N LEU A 135 -8.52 -17.15 -12.92
CA LEU A 135 -8.32 -16.83 -11.50
C LEU A 135 -9.15 -17.76 -10.60
N CYS A 136 -10.42 -18.04 -10.94
CA CYS A 136 -11.23 -18.97 -10.15
C CYS A 136 -10.69 -20.39 -10.17
N VAL A 137 -10.19 -20.88 -11.31
CA VAL A 137 -9.56 -22.20 -11.39
C VAL A 137 -8.35 -22.28 -10.46
N GLU A 138 -7.50 -21.23 -10.44
CA GLU A 138 -6.38 -21.14 -9.50
C GLU A 138 -6.86 -21.13 -8.04
N PHE A 139 -7.88 -20.34 -7.72
CA PHE A 139 -8.43 -20.20 -6.38
C PHE A 139 -9.05 -21.51 -5.88
N TRP A 140 -9.82 -22.22 -6.70
CA TRP A 140 -10.35 -23.54 -6.36
C TRP A 140 -9.24 -24.55 -6.09
N GLY A 141 -8.15 -24.52 -6.87
CA GLY A 141 -6.96 -25.33 -6.61
C GLY A 141 -6.30 -25.05 -5.26
N LYS A 142 -6.52 -23.86 -4.70
CA LYS A 142 -6.08 -23.43 -3.36
C LYS A 142 -7.18 -23.52 -2.30
N SER A 143 -8.33 -24.13 -2.63
CA SER A 143 -9.52 -24.21 -1.77
C SER A 143 -10.11 -22.84 -1.37
N ILE A 144 -9.91 -21.81 -2.19
CA ILE A 144 -10.46 -20.47 -2.01
C ILE A 144 -11.79 -20.35 -2.78
N PRO A 145 -12.93 -20.07 -2.11
CA PRO A 145 -14.22 -19.83 -2.75
C PRO A 145 -14.15 -18.70 -3.79
N CYS A 146 -14.43 -19.03 -5.06
CA CYS A 146 -14.42 -18.09 -6.16
C CYS A 146 -15.57 -18.33 -7.14
N HIS A 147 -16.28 -17.27 -7.55
CA HIS A 147 -17.31 -17.31 -8.58
C HIS A 147 -17.00 -16.35 -9.73
N VAL A 148 -17.12 -16.82 -10.97
CA VAL A 148 -16.97 -15.99 -12.17
C VAL A 148 -18.30 -15.30 -12.45
N TYR A 149 -18.38 -14.00 -12.17
CA TYR A 149 -19.62 -13.23 -12.34
C TYR A 149 -19.79 -12.73 -13.78
N VAL A 150 -18.70 -12.30 -14.41
CA VAL A 150 -18.69 -11.86 -15.81
C VAL A 150 -17.30 -12.05 -16.41
N GLU A 151 -17.15 -12.77 -17.51
CA GLU A 151 -15.81 -12.95 -18.11
C GLU A 151 -15.37 -11.68 -18.88
N GLU A 152 -14.22 -11.12 -18.53
CA GLU A 152 -13.65 -9.94 -19.20
C GLU A 152 -12.30 -10.26 -19.86
N LYS A 153 -12.18 -9.94 -21.16
CA LYS A 153 -10.96 -10.21 -21.95
C LYS A 153 -9.69 -9.55 -21.40
N ASN A 154 -9.82 -8.41 -20.72
CA ASN A 154 -8.71 -7.62 -20.15
C ASN A 154 -8.57 -7.84 -18.63
N SER A 155 -9.06 -8.96 -18.09
CA SER A 155 -8.94 -9.29 -16.67
C SER A 155 -7.49 -9.44 -16.21
N ASN A 156 -6.56 -9.76 -17.12
CA ASN A 156 -5.13 -9.86 -16.86
C ASN A 156 -4.36 -8.52 -16.92
N LYS A 157 -5.02 -7.42 -17.31
CA LYS A 157 -4.38 -6.10 -17.45
C LYS A 157 -4.76 -5.18 -16.29
N LEU A 158 -3.74 -4.55 -15.71
CA LEU A 158 -3.94 -3.46 -14.77
C LEU A 158 -4.57 -2.26 -15.49
N SER A 159 -5.62 -1.70 -14.89
CA SER A 159 -6.25 -0.47 -15.36
C SER A 159 -5.73 0.73 -14.57
N SER A 160 -5.43 1.83 -15.25
CA SER A 160 -5.09 3.09 -14.59
C SER A 160 -6.29 3.65 -13.82
N TYR A 161 -6.04 4.19 -12.63
CA TYR A 161 -7.07 4.81 -11.80
C TYR A 161 -7.86 5.88 -12.61
N GLY A 162 -9.19 5.82 -12.54
CA GLY A 162 -10.08 6.74 -13.25
C GLY A 162 -10.27 6.48 -14.76
N SER A 163 -9.56 5.50 -15.34
CA SER A 163 -9.77 5.12 -16.75
C SER A 163 -11.14 4.47 -16.99
N LYS A 164 -11.60 4.42 -18.26
CA LYS A 164 -12.85 3.75 -18.63
C LYS A 164 -12.88 2.28 -18.22
N ASP A 165 -11.77 1.56 -18.43
CA ASP A 165 -11.63 0.16 -18.04
C ASP A 165 -11.69 0.00 -16.51
N PHE A 166 -11.03 0.89 -15.77
CA PHE A 166 -11.11 0.92 -14.31
C PHE A 166 -12.56 1.13 -13.86
N ILE A 167 -13.25 2.15 -14.39
CA ILE A 167 -14.65 2.44 -14.06
C ILE A 167 -15.55 1.24 -14.35
N LYS A 168 -15.40 0.60 -15.51
CA LYS A 168 -16.15 -0.61 -15.87
C LYS A 168 -15.94 -1.72 -14.85
N LYS A 169 -14.68 -2.00 -14.48
CA LYS A 169 -14.33 -3.01 -13.47
C LYS A 169 -14.91 -2.68 -12.10
N MET A 170 -14.86 -1.42 -11.67
CA MET A 170 -15.43 -1.01 -10.38
C MET A 170 -16.96 -1.16 -10.37
N ASN A 171 -17.64 -0.87 -11.48
CA ASN A 171 -19.10 -0.96 -11.56
C ASN A 171 -19.63 -2.41 -11.49
N ILE A 172 -18.80 -3.44 -11.73
CA ILE A 172 -19.19 -4.84 -11.49
C ILE A 172 -19.59 -5.06 -10.02
N ARG A 173 -18.93 -4.37 -9.08
CA ARG A 173 -19.27 -4.43 -7.65
C ARG A 173 -20.71 -3.99 -7.40
N THR A 174 -21.16 -2.94 -8.10
CA THR A 174 -22.54 -2.44 -7.99
C THR A 174 -23.55 -3.52 -8.39
N TYR A 175 -23.29 -4.23 -9.50
CA TYR A 175 -24.20 -5.26 -10.00
C TYR A 175 -24.25 -6.48 -9.07
N MET A 176 -23.08 -7.02 -8.70
CA MET A 176 -23.02 -8.22 -7.83
C MET A 176 -23.63 -7.94 -6.45
N ILE A 177 -23.41 -6.73 -5.90
CA ILE A 177 -23.98 -6.35 -4.59
C ILE A 177 -25.50 -6.21 -4.70
N LEU A 178 -26.02 -5.55 -5.74
CA LEU A 178 -27.46 -5.42 -5.94
C LEU A 178 -28.17 -6.77 -6.07
N GLU A 179 -27.60 -7.70 -6.84
CA GLU A 179 -28.14 -9.06 -7.01
C GLU A 179 -28.15 -9.84 -5.69
N THR A 180 -27.08 -9.71 -4.91
CA THR A 180 -26.97 -10.35 -3.59
C THR A 180 -27.99 -9.79 -2.59
N LEU A 181 -28.19 -8.48 -2.56
CA LEU A 181 -29.21 -7.84 -1.70
C LEU A 181 -30.61 -8.31 -2.09
N ARG A 182 -30.92 -8.35 -3.39
CA ARG A 182 -32.22 -8.84 -3.91
C ARG A 182 -32.45 -10.32 -3.58
N SER A 183 -31.38 -11.09 -3.42
CA SER A 183 -31.43 -12.49 -2.99
C SER A 183 -31.62 -12.66 -1.47
N GLY A 184 -31.74 -11.56 -0.71
CA GLY A 184 -32.05 -11.58 0.72
C GLY A 184 -30.83 -11.50 1.65
N TYR A 185 -29.60 -11.52 1.13
CA TYR A 185 -28.38 -11.57 1.94
C TYR A 185 -27.85 -10.18 2.35
N ASP A 186 -27.39 -10.06 3.59
CA ASP A 186 -26.52 -8.96 4.03
C ASP A 186 -25.10 -9.16 3.48
N ILE A 187 -24.40 -8.05 3.24
CA ILE A 187 -23.10 -8.07 2.58
C ILE A 187 -22.10 -7.24 3.35
N LEU A 188 -20.89 -7.76 3.55
CA LEU A 188 -19.71 -6.92 3.75
C LEU A 188 -18.86 -6.95 2.48
N HIS A 189 -18.93 -5.89 1.69
CA HIS A 189 -18.03 -5.72 0.56
C HIS A 189 -16.70 -5.15 1.03
N THR A 190 -15.60 -5.73 0.54
CA THR A 190 -14.24 -5.28 0.83
C THR A 190 -13.36 -5.35 -0.42
N ASP A 191 -12.51 -4.34 -0.60
CA ASP A 191 -11.42 -4.37 -1.56
C ASP A 191 -10.34 -5.37 -1.13
N ALA A 192 -9.62 -5.92 -2.11
CA ALA A 192 -8.53 -6.87 -1.86
C ALA A 192 -7.26 -6.21 -1.31
N ASP A 193 -7.13 -4.87 -1.34
CA ASP A 193 -6.01 -4.16 -0.74
C ASP A 193 -6.37 -3.58 0.63
N MET A 194 -7.11 -4.36 1.41
CA MET A 194 -7.43 -4.10 2.81
C MET A 194 -6.57 -4.96 3.74
N TYR A 195 -6.34 -4.49 4.96
CA TYR A 195 -5.65 -5.27 5.99
C TYR A 195 -6.49 -5.32 7.25
N TYR A 196 -6.85 -6.53 7.67
CA TYR A 196 -7.64 -6.75 8.87
C TYR A 196 -6.73 -7.06 10.05
N TYR A 197 -7.01 -6.43 11.17
CA TYR A 197 -6.37 -6.68 12.47
C TYR A 197 -7.28 -7.50 13.40
N GLY A 198 -8.48 -7.85 12.92
CA GLY A 198 -9.47 -8.74 13.54
C GLY A 198 -10.64 -8.94 12.59
N ASN A 199 -11.57 -9.85 12.91
CA ASN A 199 -12.79 -10.02 12.12
C ASN A 199 -13.69 -8.76 12.25
N PRO A 200 -13.95 -8.02 11.16
CA PRO A 200 -14.67 -6.76 11.25
C PRO A 200 -16.19 -6.93 11.39
N LEU A 201 -16.77 -8.06 10.97
CA LEU A 201 -18.22 -8.20 10.84
C LEU A 201 -18.98 -8.01 12.17
N PRO A 202 -18.55 -8.59 13.31
CA PRO A 202 -19.25 -8.39 14.59
C PRO A 202 -19.31 -6.91 14.98
N ARG A 203 -18.18 -6.19 14.84
CA ARG A 203 -18.10 -4.77 15.18
C ARG A 203 -18.94 -3.92 14.23
N VAL A 204 -18.91 -4.21 12.93
CA VAL A 204 -19.71 -3.49 11.94
C VAL A 204 -21.21 -3.72 12.16
N LYS A 205 -21.65 -4.95 12.48
CA LYS A 205 -23.05 -5.25 12.84
C LYS A 205 -23.50 -4.55 14.13
N GLN A 206 -22.60 -4.38 15.10
CA GLN A 206 -22.89 -3.61 16.31
C GLN A 206 -23.14 -2.13 16.00
N ILE A 207 -22.32 -1.52 15.16
CA ILE A 207 -22.46 -0.12 14.72
C ILE A 207 -23.72 0.01 13.86
N CYS A 208 -23.85 -0.82 12.82
CA CYS A 208 -25.00 -0.86 11.94
C CYS A 208 -26.10 -1.76 12.52
N ASN A 209 -26.74 -1.29 13.58
CA ASN A 209 -27.82 -2.00 14.26
C ASN A 209 -29.07 -2.18 13.35
N LYS A 210 -30.16 -2.76 13.89
CA LYS A 210 -31.39 -3.06 13.14
C LYS A 210 -32.02 -1.86 12.41
N LYS A 211 -31.72 -0.61 12.78
CA LYS A 211 -32.22 0.60 12.11
C LYS A 211 -31.34 1.05 10.95
N CYS A 212 -30.05 0.70 10.98
CA CYS A 212 -29.10 1.01 9.92
C CYS A 212 -29.31 0.08 8.71
N SER A 213 -29.25 0.64 7.50
CA SER A 213 -29.29 -0.11 6.23
C SER A 213 -27.89 -0.28 5.61
N LEU A 214 -26.96 0.62 5.92
CA LEU A 214 -25.62 0.64 5.34
C LEU A 214 -24.62 1.26 6.32
N ALA A 215 -23.42 0.69 6.44
CA ALA A 215 -22.29 1.32 7.13
C ALA A 215 -21.04 1.25 6.26
N ALA A 216 -20.34 2.37 6.11
CA ALA A 216 -19.16 2.44 5.24
C ALA A 216 -17.95 3.03 5.95
N LEU A 217 -16.76 2.57 5.54
CA LEU A 217 -15.50 3.24 5.86
C LEU A 217 -15.53 4.64 5.25
N ILE A 218 -14.89 5.59 5.92
CA ILE A 218 -14.81 6.97 5.45
C ILE A 218 -13.40 7.24 4.95
N ASP A 219 -13.32 7.75 3.72
CA ASP A 219 -12.10 8.36 3.21
C ASP A 219 -11.90 9.74 3.87
N TRP A 220 -11.50 10.77 3.13
CA TRP A 220 -11.35 12.09 3.71
C TRP A 220 -12.71 12.69 4.14
N LYS A 221 -13.61 12.85 3.16
CA LYS A 221 -14.94 13.48 3.32
C LYS A 221 -16.08 12.64 2.76
N THR A 222 -15.79 11.53 2.11
CA THR A 222 -16.73 10.69 1.36
C THR A 222 -16.76 9.28 1.92
N LEU A 223 -17.87 8.57 1.67
CA LEU A 223 -17.93 7.13 1.88
C LEU A 223 -16.96 6.44 0.93
N ASN A 224 -16.26 5.44 1.45
CA ASN A 224 -15.39 4.57 0.67
C ASN A 224 -16.22 3.39 0.13
N ALA A 225 -16.22 3.20 -1.19
CA ALA A 225 -16.92 2.07 -1.80
C ALA A 225 -16.16 0.73 -1.64
N GLY A 226 -14.87 0.79 -1.28
CA GLY A 226 -14.05 -0.39 -1.06
C GLY A 226 -14.28 -1.08 0.29
N PHE A 227 -15.02 -0.50 1.24
CA PHE A 227 -15.39 -1.19 2.48
C PHE A 227 -16.77 -0.74 2.95
N VAL A 228 -17.78 -1.56 2.68
CA VAL A 228 -19.19 -1.23 2.95
C VAL A 228 -19.92 -2.46 3.45
N TYR A 229 -20.56 -2.35 4.62
CA TYR A 229 -21.59 -3.28 5.07
C TYR A 229 -22.95 -2.78 4.63
N VAL A 230 -23.74 -3.66 4.03
CA VAL A 230 -25.07 -3.35 3.51
C VAL A 230 -26.02 -4.44 3.96
N ARG A 231 -27.10 -4.07 4.62
CA ARG A 231 -28.16 -5.01 5.01
C ARG A 231 -29.16 -5.16 3.89
N SER A 232 -29.71 -6.36 3.68
CA SER A 232 -30.78 -6.55 2.70
C SER A 232 -32.07 -5.86 3.19
N THR A 233 -32.27 -4.62 2.77
CA THR A 233 -33.47 -3.81 3.07
C THR A 233 -33.97 -3.11 1.81
N ASN A 234 -35.26 -2.78 1.75
CA ASN A 234 -35.82 -2.00 0.65
C ASN A 234 -35.07 -0.68 0.40
N GLU A 235 -34.55 -0.04 1.44
CA GLU A 235 -33.80 1.22 1.31
C GLU A 235 -32.40 1.02 0.74
N SER A 236 -31.68 -0.02 1.17
CA SER A 236 -30.37 -0.37 0.61
C SER A 236 -30.47 -0.82 -0.86
N ILE A 237 -31.52 -1.56 -1.22
CA ILE A 237 -31.76 -2.01 -2.60
C ILE A 237 -31.98 -0.78 -3.49
N LYS A 238 -32.79 0.19 -3.06
CA LYS A 238 -32.97 1.46 -3.79
C LYS A 238 -31.66 2.25 -3.97
N VAL A 239 -30.77 2.24 -2.97
CA VAL A 239 -29.42 2.85 -3.11
C VAL A 239 -28.68 2.20 -4.27
N TYR A 240 -28.62 0.86 -4.30
CA TYR A 240 -27.89 0.15 -5.34
C TYR A 240 -28.58 0.16 -6.71
N GLU A 241 -29.90 0.32 -6.77
CA GLU A 241 -30.63 0.59 -8.02
C GLU A 241 -30.25 1.96 -8.62
N ILE A 242 -30.12 2.99 -7.79
CA ILE A 242 -29.62 4.31 -8.22
C ILE A 242 -28.16 4.19 -8.66
N MET A 243 -27.32 3.48 -7.91
CA MET A 243 -25.93 3.25 -8.30
C MET A 243 -25.83 2.53 -9.65
N LYS A 244 -26.67 1.51 -9.87
CA LYS A 244 -26.76 0.80 -11.16
C LYS A 244 -27.12 1.77 -12.28
N HIS A 245 -28.16 2.58 -12.08
CA HIS A 245 -28.57 3.57 -13.08
C HIS A 245 -27.44 4.55 -13.41
N ILE A 246 -26.70 5.04 -12.41
CA ILE A 246 -25.54 5.92 -12.60
C ILE A 246 -24.43 5.22 -13.39
N ALA A 247 -24.11 3.97 -13.03
CA ALA A 247 -23.09 3.17 -13.71
C ALA A 247 -23.42 3.00 -15.20
N ASP A 248 -24.69 2.74 -15.51
CA ASP A 248 -25.17 2.48 -16.87
C ASP A 248 -25.26 3.76 -17.74
N THR A 249 -25.37 4.95 -17.14
CA THR A 249 -25.71 6.18 -17.87
C THR A 249 -24.66 7.30 -17.83
N THR A 250 -23.75 7.31 -16.85
CA THR A 250 -22.90 8.50 -16.60
C THR A 250 -21.39 8.25 -16.68
N GLY A 251 -20.96 7.00 -16.87
CA GLY A 251 -19.53 6.64 -16.88
C GLY A 251 -18.81 6.97 -15.57
N LYS A 252 -19.54 7.11 -14.45
CA LYS A 252 -18.99 7.34 -13.12
C LYS A 252 -18.63 6.00 -12.47
N ASN A 253 -17.62 6.02 -11.60
CA ASN A 253 -17.25 4.85 -10.80
C ASN A 253 -18.23 4.63 -9.62
N ASP A 254 -18.09 3.46 -9.01
CA ASP A 254 -18.85 2.98 -7.85
C ASP A 254 -18.76 3.93 -6.64
N GLN A 255 -17.61 4.56 -6.38
CA GLN A 255 -17.47 5.49 -5.27
C GLN A 255 -18.31 6.76 -5.44
N VAL A 256 -18.31 7.36 -6.64
CA VAL A 256 -19.15 8.53 -6.94
C VAL A 256 -20.62 8.13 -6.95
N ALA A 257 -20.95 6.95 -7.51
CA ALA A 257 -22.29 6.42 -7.52
C ALA A 257 -22.83 6.20 -6.09
N LEU A 258 -22.06 5.57 -5.21
CA LEU A 258 -22.41 5.31 -3.81
C LEU A 258 -22.73 6.61 -3.06
N ASN A 259 -21.82 7.59 -3.12
CA ASN A 259 -22.00 8.85 -2.41
C ASN A 259 -23.21 9.63 -2.95
N THR A 260 -23.46 9.59 -4.26
CA THR A 260 -24.63 10.22 -4.88
C THR A 260 -25.92 9.55 -4.42
N ALA A 261 -26.00 8.22 -4.50
CA ALA A 261 -27.17 7.45 -4.11
C ALA A 261 -27.49 7.57 -2.62
N VAL A 262 -26.47 7.47 -1.75
CA VAL A 262 -26.65 7.64 -0.30
C VAL A 262 -27.14 9.05 0.04
N ASN A 263 -26.56 10.10 -0.55
CA ASN A 263 -27.00 11.49 -0.32
C ASN A 263 -28.45 11.73 -0.80
N GLN A 264 -28.87 11.09 -1.88
CA GLN A 264 -30.25 11.17 -2.35
C GLN A 264 -31.21 10.43 -1.40
N ARG A 265 -30.86 9.20 -1.00
CA ARG A 265 -31.72 8.35 -0.17
C ARG A 265 -31.74 8.77 1.29
N SER A 266 -30.69 9.40 1.82
CA SER A 266 -30.67 9.91 3.21
C SER A 266 -31.72 11.00 3.44
N LYS A 267 -32.15 11.70 2.37
CA LYS A 267 -33.25 12.67 2.41
C LYS A 267 -34.63 12.02 2.40
N SER A 268 -34.72 10.72 2.18
CA SER A 268 -35.97 9.97 1.97
C SER A 268 -36.03 8.64 2.74
N GLY A 269 -35.34 8.57 3.88
CA GLY A 269 -35.50 7.48 4.86
C GLY A 269 -34.33 6.51 5.00
N LEU A 270 -33.24 6.66 4.21
CA LEU A 270 -32.05 5.82 4.41
C LEU A 270 -31.32 6.22 5.71
N HIS A 271 -31.27 5.28 6.65
CA HIS A 271 -30.36 5.33 7.78
C HIS A 271 -29.05 4.64 7.43
N TYR A 272 -27.94 5.38 7.50
CA TYR A 272 -26.61 4.84 7.26
C TYR A 272 -25.64 5.33 8.34
N GLU A 273 -24.59 4.54 8.57
CA GLU A 273 -23.56 4.84 9.55
C GLU A 273 -22.20 5.07 8.90
N LYS A 274 -21.42 5.94 9.54
CA LYS A 274 -20.02 6.16 9.20
C LYS A 274 -19.17 5.36 10.18
N LEU A 275 -18.35 4.44 9.68
CA LEU A 275 -17.52 3.63 10.56
C LEU A 275 -16.48 4.50 11.31
N PRO A 276 -16.21 4.22 12.60
CA PRO A 276 -15.30 5.02 13.40
C PRO A 276 -13.88 5.07 12.81
N LYS A 277 -13.36 6.28 12.58
CA LYS A 277 -12.00 6.49 12.03
C LYS A 277 -10.88 6.00 12.96
N SER A 278 -11.16 5.70 14.22
CA SER A 278 -10.20 5.10 15.16
C SER A 278 -9.96 3.61 14.86
N GLU A 279 -10.94 2.92 14.29
CA GLU A 279 -10.93 1.47 14.05
C GLU A 279 -10.86 1.15 12.54
N PHE A 280 -11.50 1.95 11.71
CA PHE A 280 -11.59 1.76 10.26
C PHE A 280 -10.88 2.90 9.54
N LYS A 281 -9.63 2.68 9.14
CA LYS A 281 -8.75 3.73 8.60
C LYS A 281 -8.65 3.65 7.08
N CYS A 282 -8.86 4.78 6.41
CA CYS A 282 -8.35 4.94 5.05
C CYS A 282 -6.84 5.17 5.05
N GLY A 283 -6.21 5.00 3.90
CA GLY A 283 -4.76 5.11 3.75
C GLY A 283 -4.22 6.51 4.05
N LYS A 284 -5.00 7.57 3.81
CA LYS A 284 -4.61 8.94 4.19
C LYS A 284 -4.46 9.10 5.70
N PHE A 285 -5.42 8.59 6.49
CA PHE A 285 -5.31 8.67 7.94
C PHE A 285 -4.20 7.76 8.46
N PHE A 286 -4.12 6.52 7.96
CA PHE A 286 -3.19 5.53 8.49
C PHE A 286 -1.73 5.78 8.09
N TYR A 287 -1.43 5.89 6.80
CA TYR A 287 -0.06 5.96 6.28
C TYR A 287 0.46 7.41 6.25
N GLU A 288 -0.35 8.36 5.76
CA GLU A 288 0.13 9.73 5.53
C GLU A 288 0.07 10.61 6.79
N LEU A 289 -1.11 10.78 7.39
CA LEU A 289 -1.31 11.69 8.52
C LEU A 289 -0.71 11.16 9.82
N GLU A 290 -0.97 9.88 10.14
CA GLU A 290 -0.40 9.22 11.32
C GLU A 290 1.02 8.69 11.07
N ARG A 291 1.56 8.93 9.86
CA ARG A 291 2.96 8.70 9.47
C ARG A 291 3.45 7.27 9.70
N ARG A 292 2.61 6.28 9.41
CA ARG A 292 2.98 4.86 9.49
C ARG A 292 3.56 4.41 8.15
N ASN A 293 4.88 4.52 8.02
CA ASN A 293 5.58 4.15 6.79
C ASN A 293 6.46 2.90 6.93
N PHE A 294 6.74 2.46 8.16
CA PHE A 294 7.57 1.29 8.43
C PHE A 294 6.90 0.36 9.43
N GLY A 295 6.86 -0.94 9.11
CA GLY A 295 6.33 -1.97 9.99
C GLY A 295 7.01 -1.96 11.35
N GLY A 296 6.22 -2.06 12.42
CA GLY A 296 6.68 -2.16 13.81
C GLY A 296 7.00 -0.83 14.53
N GLU A 297 7.14 0.31 13.83
CA GLU A 297 7.59 1.57 14.46
C GLU A 297 6.47 2.37 15.13
N ASN A 298 5.24 2.29 14.60
CA ASN A 298 4.07 2.96 15.17
C ASN A 298 2.82 2.06 14.98
N PRO A 299 2.73 0.92 15.69
CA PRO A 299 1.62 -0.02 15.51
C PRO A 299 0.29 0.63 15.90
N CYS A 300 -0.74 0.43 15.08
CA CYS A 300 -2.06 0.91 15.41
C CYS A 300 -2.74 -0.02 16.42
N LYS A 301 -3.00 0.48 17.64
CA LYS A 301 -3.54 -0.31 18.74
C LYS A 301 -5.05 -0.58 18.65
N THR A 302 -5.79 0.29 17.97
CA THR A 302 -7.26 0.23 17.86
C THR A 302 -7.75 -0.11 16.46
N CYS A 303 -6.85 -0.22 15.48
CA CYS A 303 -7.26 -0.50 14.11
C CYS A 303 -7.86 -1.90 14.02
N LEU A 304 -8.97 -1.99 13.31
CA LEU A 304 -9.62 -3.23 12.91
C LEU A 304 -9.47 -3.46 11.41
N VAL A 305 -9.59 -2.38 10.62
CA VAL A 305 -9.45 -2.41 9.15
C VAL A 305 -8.63 -1.22 8.69
N VAL A 306 -7.68 -1.46 7.79
CA VAL A 306 -6.89 -0.43 7.13
C VAL A 306 -6.99 -0.62 5.61
N HIS A 307 -7.37 0.43 4.89
CA HIS A 307 -7.38 0.45 3.44
C HIS A 307 -6.04 0.95 2.89
N ASN A 308 -5.42 0.19 2.00
CA ASN A 308 -4.24 0.56 1.21
C ASN A 308 -4.56 1.55 0.06
N ASN A 309 -5.53 2.46 0.25
CA ASN A 309 -5.83 3.54 -0.70
C ASN A 309 -4.99 4.80 -0.44
N PHE A 310 -5.29 5.90 -1.16
CA PHE A 310 -4.46 7.12 -1.21
C PHE A 310 -3.06 6.93 -1.81
N ILE A 311 -2.84 5.80 -2.50
CA ILE A 311 -1.68 5.52 -3.32
C ILE A 311 -2.14 4.96 -4.67
N VAL A 312 -1.46 5.34 -5.77
CA VAL A 312 -1.82 4.90 -7.11
C VAL A 312 -0.87 3.80 -7.60
N GLY A 313 -1.42 2.76 -8.22
CA GLY A 313 -0.66 1.71 -8.89
C GLY A 313 -0.37 0.51 -7.99
N MET A 314 -0.46 -0.70 -8.57
CA MET A 314 -0.30 -1.94 -7.81
C MET A 314 1.12 -2.13 -7.29
N ALA A 315 2.15 -1.78 -8.07
CA ALA A 315 3.55 -1.88 -7.62
C ALA A 315 3.80 -1.07 -6.33
N ALA A 316 3.27 0.15 -6.27
CA ALA A 316 3.36 1.02 -5.09
C ALA A 316 2.58 0.45 -3.89
N LYS A 317 1.37 -0.09 -4.13
CA LYS A 317 0.56 -0.76 -3.10
C LYS A 317 1.26 -1.98 -2.52
N GLU A 318 1.87 -2.83 -3.36
CA GLU A 318 2.64 -4.00 -2.91
C GLU A 318 3.90 -3.59 -2.15
N TYR A 319 4.63 -2.59 -2.64
CA TYR A 319 5.81 -2.06 -1.94
C TYR A 319 5.44 -1.59 -0.54
N ARG A 320 4.39 -0.77 -0.41
CA ARG A 320 3.89 -0.29 0.88
C ARG A 320 3.51 -1.45 1.81
N ALA A 321 2.83 -2.46 1.27
CA ALA A 321 2.43 -3.64 2.02
C ALA A 321 3.64 -4.40 2.59
N LYS A 322 4.67 -4.63 1.75
CA LYS A 322 5.93 -5.28 2.14
C LYS A 322 6.64 -4.49 3.23
N GLU A 323 6.72 -3.17 3.08
CA GLU A 323 7.39 -2.30 4.04
C GLU A 323 6.67 -2.24 5.39
N MET A 324 5.34 -2.42 5.38
CA MET A 324 4.47 -2.31 6.56
C MET A 324 4.15 -3.63 7.27
N PHE A 325 4.78 -4.75 6.89
CA PHE A 325 4.45 -6.10 7.38
C PHE A 325 2.99 -6.50 7.13
N GLN A 326 2.43 -6.02 6.03
CA GLN A 326 1.08 -6.30 5.55
C GLN A 326 1.10 -7.25 4.33
N TRP A 327 2.27 -7.83 4.02
CA TRP A 327 2.47 -8.71 2.87
C TRP A 327 3.05 -10.06 3.31
N GLU A 328 2.37 -11.15 2.94
CA GLU A 328 2.72 -12.54 3.26
C GLU A 328 2.66 -13.46 2.03
N PHE A 329 2.11 -12.97 0.91
CA PHE A 329 2.23 -13.67 -0.36
C PHE A 329 3.71 -13.92 -0.69
N ASN A 330 4.08 -15.20 -0.86
CA ASN A 330 5.47 -15.64 -1.00
C ASN A 330 5.67 -16.70 -2.09
N GLU A 331 4.71 -16.89 -3.01
CA GLU A 331 4.88 -17.84 -4.13
C GLU A 331 6.00 -17.40 -5.10
N ASP A 332 6.30 -16.10 -5.12
CA ASP A 332 7.43 -15.49 -5.81
C ASP A 332 8.75 -15.60 -5.03
N LYS A 333 8.75 -16.30 -3.89
CA LYS A 333 9.91 -16.46 -3.00
C LYS A 333 10.47 -15.12 -2.52
N TYR A 334 9.65 -14.08 -2.40
CA TYR A 334 10.09 -12.77 -1.94
C TYR A 334 10.81 -12.82 -0.58
N PHE A 335 10.35 -13.64 0.36
CA PHE A 335 10.95 -13.85 1.68
C PHE A 335 11.93 -15.04 1.71
N SER A 336 12.40 -15.51 0.56
CA SER A 336 13.50 -16.49 0.54
C SER A 336 14.81 -15.81 0.84
N VAL A 337 15.61 -16.44 1.69
CA VAL A 337 16.97 -16.00 2.02
C VAL A 337 18.04 -17.05 1.71
N GLU A 338 17.64 -18.32 1.58
CA GLU A 338 18.55 -19.41 1.25
C GLU A 338 19.21 -19.15 -0.12
N GLY A 339 20.54 -19.26 -0.18
CA GLY A 339 21.33 -19.02 -1.38
C GLY A 339 21.36 -17.55 -1.84
N HIS A 340 20.83 -16.61 -1.06
CA HIS A 340 20.83 -15.18 -1.39
C HIS A 340 21.81 -14.43 -0.51
N LYS A 341 22.72 -13.68 -1.14
CA LYS A 341 23.61 -12.75 -0.48
C LYS A 341 23.07 -11.33 -0.64
N PHE A 342 23.18 -10.54 0.42
CA PHE A 342 22.61 -9.21 0.52
C PHE A 342 23.69 -8.13 0.70
N LEU A 343 23.30 -6.91 0.34
CA LEU A 343 24.00 -5.68 0.63
C LEU A 343 23.00 -4.72 1.28
N SER A 344 23.30 -4.19 2.45
CA SER A 344 22.51 -3.11 3.07
C SER A 344 23.38 -1.89 3.25
N TYR A 345 22.76 -0.71 3.27
CA TYR A 345 23.49 0.52 3.57
C TYR A 345 22.64 1.49 4.39
N MET A 346 23.27 2.52 4.96
CA MET A 346 22.59 3.64 5.61
C MET A 346 22.77 4.92 4.78
N ASN A 347 21.76 5.79 4.82
CA ASN A 347 21.91 7.16 4.33
C ASN A 347 22.50 8.05 5.43
N SER A 348 23.35 8.99 5.05
CA SER A 348 24.04 9.87 6.00
C SER A 348 23.10 10.91 6.60
N GLU A 349 23.11 11.04 7.92
CA GLU A 349 22.35 12.07 8.64
C GLU A 349 22.87 13.50 8.35
N THR A 350 24.14 13.64 7.93
CA THR A 350 24.79 14.94 7.69
C THR A 350 24.66 15.41 6.24
N ASP A 351 24.24 14.53 5.32
CA ASP A 351 24.07 14.81 3.89
C ASP A 351 22.66 14.36 3.46
N ALA A 352 21.67 14.94 4.15
CA ALA A 352 20.28 14.57 4.08
C ALA A 352 19.55 15.24 2.91
N SER A 353 19.79 14.74 1.69
CA SER A 353 19.04 15.17 0.51
C SER A 353 18.65 13.97 -0.36
N TRP A 354 17.50 14.08 -1.04
CA TRP A 354 17.08 13.06 -2.01
C TRP A 354 18.13 12.85 -3.11
N THR A 355 18.77 13.92 -3.60
CA THR A 355 19.83 13.82 -4.60
C THR A 355 20.98 12.93 -4.11
N SER A 356 21.43 13.16 -2.88
CA SER A 356 22.52 12.41 -2.27
C SER A 356 22.11 10.95 -2.00
N ASP A 357 20.89 10.72 -1.50
CA ASP A 357 20.35 9.38 -1.28
C ASP A 357 20.17 8.59 -2.58
N LYS A 358 19.71 9.24 -3.65
CA LYS A 358 19.54 8.63 -4.98
C LYS A 358 20.89 8.22 -5.57
N GLN A 359 21.94 9.02 -5.34
CA GLN A 359 23.30 8.65 -5.73
C GLN A 359 23.81 7.43 -4.93
N ARG A 360 23.55 7.38 -3.62
CA ARG A 360 23.87 6.20 -2.79
C ARG A 360 23.11 4.95 -3.25
N LEU A 361 21.84 5.09 -3.62
CA LEU A 361 21.03 4.01 -4.19
C LEU A 361 21.63 3.48 -5.50
N ARG A 362 22.07 4.38 -6.40
CA ARG A 362 22.77 3.99 -7.62
C ARG A 362 24.05 3.22 -7.30
N ILE A 363 24.86 3.70 -6.36
CA ILE A 363 26.09 3.01 -5.93
C ILE A 363 25.77 1.64 -5.33
N ALA A 364 24.72 1.53 -4.52
CA ALA A 364 24.28 0.25 -3.94
C ALA A 364 23.93 -0.77 -5.02
N PHE A 365 23.23 -0.35 -6.08
CA PHE A 365 22.92 -1.22 -7.22
C PHE A 365 24.16 -1.61 -8.03
N ALA A 366 25.14 -0.70 -8.16
CA ALA A 366 26.39 -1.00 -8.85
C ALA A 366 27.18 -2.07 -8.09
N ILE A 367 27.40 -1.87 -6.79
CA ILE A 367 28.09 -2.83 -5.92
C ILE A 367 27.31 -4.15 -5.85
N GLY A 368 25.98 -4.09 -5.76
CA GLY A 368 25.10 -5.25 -5.83
C GLY A 368 25.25 -6.04 -7.14
N GLN A 369 25.46 -5.36 -8.27
CA GLN A 369 25.74 -6.02 -9.55
C GLN A 369 27.12 -6.69 -9.56
N VAL A 370 28.17 -6.01 -9.07
CA VAL A 370 29.54 -6.56 -8.99
C VAL A 370 29.58 -7.89 -8.21
N PHE A 371 28.84 -7.98 -7.11
CA PHE A 371 28.84 -9.17 -6.24
C PHE A 371 27.62 -10.09 -6.39
N ASN A 372 26.73 -9.80 -7.34
CA ASN A 372 25.42 -10.45 -7.46
C ASN A 372 24.65 -10.51 -6.12
N ARG A 373 24.66 -9.40 -5.38
CA ARG A 373 23.96 -9.24 -4.09
C ARG A 373 22.66 -8.46 -4.27
N THR A 374 21.64 -8.86 -3.53
CA THR A 374 20.37 -8.13 -3.47
C THR A 374 20.47 -6.96 -2.51
N VAL A 375 20.10 -5.75 -2.94
CA VAL A 375 20.16 -4.53 -2.14
C VAL A 375 18.99 -4.45 -1.16
N ILE A 376 19.27 -4.34 0.13
CA ILE A 376 18.27 -3.98 1.14
C ILE A 376 18.29 -2.46 1.26
N LEU A 377 17.17 -1.84 0.91
CA LEU A 377 17.06 -0.39 0.86
C LEU A 377 17.17 0.24 2.27
N PRO A 378 17.73 1.45 2.41
CA PRO A 378 17.66 2.22 3.64
C PRO A 378 16.28 2.89 3.78
N LYS A 379 16.10 3.62 4.88
CA LYS A 379 15.12 4.71 4.91
C LYS A 379 15.68 5.93 4.18
N PHE A 380 14.84 6.67 3.47
CA PHE A 380 15.22 7.82 2.67
C PHE A 380 14.89 9.14 3.37
N HIS A 381 15.59 10.21 3.01
CA HIS A 381 15.38 11.54 3.54
C HIS A 381 14.25 12.28 2.81
N CYS A 382 13.17 12.57 3.53
CA CYS A 382 12.09 13.43 3.11
C CYS A 382 12.27 14.88 3.60
N PRO A 383 11.45 15.84 3.11
CA PRO A 383 11.44 17.22 3.63
C PRO A 383 11.40 17.28 5.15
N ASN A 384 12.18 18.20 5.73
CA ASN A 384 12.47 18.33 7.18
C ASN A 384 13.34 17.20 7.76
N ASN A 385 14.18 16.57 6.94
CA ASN A 385 15.14 15.55 7.35
C ASN A 385 14.49 14.35 8.09
N ARG A 386 13.30 13.93 7.64
CA ARG A 386 12.56 12.83 8.25
C ARG A 386 12.76 11.55 7.45
N PRO A 387 12.86 10.37 8.10
CA PRO A 387 12.90 9.11 7.38
C PRO A 387 11.55 8.82 6.71
N CYS A 388 11.59 8.42 5.45
CA CYS A 388 10.42 8.04 4.67
C CYS A 388 10.70 6.91 3.70
N SER A 389 9.60 6.34 3.20
CA SER A 389 9.59 5.28 2.21
C SER A 389 10.11 5.78 0.86
N LEU A 390 10.69 4.89 0.05
CA LEU A 390 11.06 5.21 -1.34
C LEU A 390 9.87 5.69 -2.18
N LEU A 391 8.64 5.32 -1.77
CA LEU A 391 7.38 5.76 -2.38
C LEU A 391 7.19 7.28 -2.44
N TYR A 392 7.92 8.05 -1.61
CA TYR A 392 7.88 9.51 -1.65
C TYR A 392 8.68 10.12 -2.81
N HIS A 393 9.61 9.36 -3.38
CA HIS A 393 10.61 9.91 -4.28
C HIS A 393 10.53 9.35 -5.70
N MET A 394 10.20 8.07 -5.86
CA MET A 394 10.40 7.38 -7.12
C MET A 394 9.25 6.48 -7.55
N SER A 395 9.19 6.21 -8.85
CA SER A 395 8.31 5.20 -9.43
C SER A 395 8.81 3.79 -9.15
N ILE A 396 8.15 3.07 -8.23
CA ILE A 396 8.35 1.64 -7.98
C ILE A 396 8.10 0.80 -9.23
N MET A 397 7.13 1.17 -10.07
CA MET A 397 6.90 0.42 -11.33
C MET A 397 8.13 0.47 -12.24
N LYS A 398 8.76 1.64 -12.37
CA LYS A 398 10.01 1.78 -13.14
C LYS A 398 11.17 1.08 -12.45
N LEU A 399 11.27 1.21 -11.13
CA LEU A 399 12.27 0.48 -10.36
C LEU A 399 12.15 -1.03 -10.56
N ASP A 400 10.94 -1.60 -10.48
CA ASP A 400 10.69 -3.03 -10.61
C ASP A 400 11.01 -3.56 -12.01
N GLN A 401 10.71 -2.78 -13.06
CA GLN A 401 11.03 -3.14 -14.45
C GLN A 401 12.53 -3.41 -14.67
N HIS A 402 13.39 -2.71 -13.94
CA HIS A 402 14.84 -2.82 -14.10
C HIS A 402 15.53 -3.56 -12.93
N PHE A 403 15.01 -3.45 -11.72
CA PHE A 403 15.66 -3.90 -10.48
C PHE A 403 14.77 -4.77 -9.58
N GLY A 404 13.57 -5.20 -10.01
CA GLY A 404 12.57 -5.84 -9.12
C GLY A 404 13.04 -7.08 -8.34
N THR A 405 14.01 -7.83 -8.86
CA THR A 405 14.63 -8.98 -8.15
C THR A 405 15.94 -8.64 -7.44
N LYS A 406 16.43 -7.40 -7.62
CA LYS A 406 17.72 -6.90 -7.15
C LYS A 406 17.62 -6.02 -5.91
N TYR A 407 16.42 -5.81 -5.36
CA TYR A 407 16.25 -5.14 -4.07
C TYR A 407 15.19 -5.75 -3.16
N LYS A 408 15.25 -5.39 -1.87
CA LYS A 408 14.24 -5.63 -0.84
C LYS A 408 13.94 -4.33 -0.08
N VAL A 409 12.73 -4.22 0.47
CA VAL A 409 12.29 -3.03 1.23
C VAL A 409 13.10 -2.82 2.50
N SER A 410 13.06 -1.61 3.06
CA SER A 410 13.87 -1.22 4.23
C SER A 410 13.61 -2.03 5.49
N THR A 411 12.42 -2.62 5.60
CA THR A 411 12.02 -3.44 6.75
C THR A 411 12.23 -4.93 6.52
N PHE A 412 12.81 -5.35 5.39
CA PHE A 412 12.93 -6.76 5.00
C PHE A 412 13.51 -7.65 6.10
N LEU A 413 14.71 -7.34 6.61
CA LEU A 413 15.36 -8.15 7.66
C LEU A 413 14.60 -8.13 9.01
N ARG A 414 13.70 -7.16 9.20
CA ARG A 414 12.86 -7.06 10.41
C ARG A 414 11.49 -7.71 10.23
N ASN A 415 11.20 -8.28 9.06
CA ASN A 415 9.90 -8.87 8.80
C ASN A 415 9.67 -10.09 9.71
N PRO A 416 8.49 -10.20 10.36
CA PRO A 416 8.17 -11.34 11.24
C PRO A 416 8.34 -12.72 10.58
N LEU A 417 8.18 -12.83 9.27
CA LEU A 417 8.37 -14.08 8.52
C LEU A 417 9.83 -14.53 8.41
N LEU A 418 10.78 -13.64 8.72
CA LEU A 418 12.21 -13.85 8.54
C LEU A 418 12.99 -13.96 9.86
N VAL A 419 12.31 -13.84 11.01
CA VAL A 419 12.96 -13.71 12.33
C VAL A 419 13.98 -14.82 12.60
N ASP A 420 13.64 -16.07 12.30
CA ASP A 420 14.55 -17.18 12.58
C ASP A 420 15.65 -17.32 11.53
N ALA A 421 15.34 -17.07 10.26
CA ALA A 421 16.31 -17.14 9.18
C ALA A 421 17.37 -16.04 9.25
N VAL A 422 16.98 -14.84 9.72
CA VAL A 422 17.91 -13.71 9.90
C VAL A 422 18.85 -13.92 11.09
N LYS A 423 18.42 -14.63 12.15
CA LYS A 423 19.31 -14.94 13.30
C LYS A 423 20.52 -15.79 12.91
N SER A 424 20.41 -16.62 11.89
CA SER A 424 21.51 -17.45 11.39
C SER A 424 22.40 -16.74 10.36
N MET A 425 22.05 -15.53 9.93
CA MET A 425 22.83 -14.80 8.93
C MET A 425 24.10 -14.19 9.53
N THR A 426 25.19 -14.32 8.79
CA THR A 426 26.45 -13.64 9.04
C THR A 426 26.45 -12.26 8.39
N SER A 427 27.08 -11.29 9.05
CA SER A 427 27.22 -9.94 8.49
C SER A 427 28.56 -9.32 8.84
N ILE A 428 29.03 -8.43 7.99
CA ILE A 428 30.18 -7.59 8.29
C ILE A 428 29.92 -6.13 7.94
N GLU A 429 30.42 -5.23 8.78
CA GLU A 429 30.37 -3.79 8.54
C GLU A 429 31.48 -3.37 7.57
N VAL A 430 31.11 -2.60 6.55
CA VAL A 430 32.02 -2.06 5.54
C VAL A 430 31.93 -0.53 5.55
N SER A 431 33.07 0.14 5.50
CA SER A 431 33.16 1.60 5.45
C SER A 431 34.19 2.05 4.42
N PHE A 432 33.83 3.05 3.63
CA PHE A 432 34.75 3.80 2.79
C PHE A 432 35.20 5.05 3.53
N VAL A 433 36.51 5.17 3.76
CA VAL A 433 37.09 6.25 4.57
C VAL A 433 38.09 7.05 3.74
N SER A 434 38.27 8.34 4.06
CA SER A 434 39.29 9.18 3.43
C SER A 434 40.67 9.02 4.05
N ASN A 435 40.73 8.58 5.32
CA ASN A 435 41.95 8.26 6.06
C ASN A 435 41.71 6.99 6.87
N THR A 436 42.63 6.04 6.81
CA THR A 436 42.57 4.77 7.57
C THR A 436 42.78 5.00 9.07
N THR A 437 41.87 4.48 9.89
CA THR A 437 42.09 4.29 11.33
C THR A 437 42.39 2.82 11.64
N LYS A 438 42.82 2.51 12.88
CA LYS A 438 42.99 1.10 13.29
C LYS A 438 41.64 0.40 13.21
N THR A 439 41.54 -0.58 12.32
CA THR A 439 40.31 -1.35 12.07
C THR A 439 40.00 -2.21 13.30
N ALA A 440 38.82 -2.02 13.89
CA ALA A 440 38.34 -2.88 14.97
C ALA A 440 37.92 -4.26 14.42
N PRO A 441 37.97 -5.34 15.22
CA PRO A 441 37.43 -6.64 14.83
C PRO A 441 35.97 -6.53 14.35
N GLY A 442 35.63 -7.21 13.25
CA GLY A 442 34.28 -7.20 12.66
C GLY A 442 33.96 -6.00 11.76
N LYS A 443 34.97 -5.21 11.38
CA LYS A 443 34.81 -4.05 10.46
C LYS A 443 35.86 -4.11 9.34
N LEU A 444 35.47 -3.65 8.16
CA LEU A 444 36.36 -3.40 7.03
C LEU A 444 36.35 -1.93 6.70
N GLU A 445 37.52 -1.31 6.72
CA GLU A 445 37.72 0.09 6.31
C GLU A 445 38.59 0.13 5.05
N PHE A 446 38.08 0.71 3.97
CA PHE A 446 38.81 0.88 2.72
C PHE A 446 39.07 2.36 2.48
N ASN A 447 40.35 2.71 2.31
CA ASN A 447 40.74 4.08 2.03
C ASN A 447 40.46 4.42 0.55
N ILE A 448 39.54 5.35 0.31
CA ILE A 448 39.21 5.85 -1.04
C ILE A 448 39.90 7.17 -1.36
N GLY A 449 40.69 7.72 -0.44
CA GLY A 449 41.31 9.04 -0.54
C GLY A 449 40.29 10.18 -0.49
N ALA A 450 40.78 11.43 -0.55
CA ALA A 450 39.90 12.62 -0.45
C ALA A 450 38.92 12.76 -1.62
N ASN A 451 39.31 12.30 -2.83
CA ASN A 451 38.55 12.48 -4.08
C ASN A 451 38.41 11.19 -4.91
N GLY A 452 38.91 10.05 -4.42
CA GLY A 452 38.84 8.80 -5.17
C GLY A 452 37.50 8.11 -4.96
N SER A 453 36.95 7.53 -6.02
CA SER A 453 35.86 6.56 -5.95
C SER A 453 36.32 5.30 -6.69
N PRO A 454 36.36 4.14 -6.03
CA PRO A 454 36.91 2.93 -6.62
C PRO A 454 36.05 2.47 -7.81
N ASP A 455 36.68 1.89 -8.82
CA ASP A 455 35.97 1.25 -9.93
C ASP A 455 35.55 -0.18 -9.56
N SER A 456 34.82 -0.85 -10.46
CA SER A 456 34.32 -2.21 -10.23
C SER A 456 35.44 -3.23 -9.94
N LYS A 457 36.62 -3.08 -10.57
CA LYS A 457 37.76 -3.97 -10.34
C LYS A 457 38.33 -3.78 -8.94
N THR A 458 38.56 -2.53 -8.54
CA THR A 458 39.08 -2.18 -7.21
C THR A 458 38.14 -2.67 -6.11
N ILE A 459 36.82 -2.45 -6.27
CA ILE A 459 35.81 -2.95 -5.34
C ILE A 459 35.84 -4.49 -5.27
N PHE A 460 35.95 -5.17 -6.41
CA PHE A 460 36.03 -6.63 -6.45
C PHE A 460 37.28 -7.17 -5.75
N GLU A 461 38.43 -6.52 -5.91
CA GLU A 461 39.66 -6.91 -5.20
C GLU A 461 39.51 -6.77 -3.68
N TRP A 462 38.75 -5.77 -3.21
CA TRP A 462 38.51 -5.55 -1.78
C TRP A 462 37.51 -6.51 -1.14
N LEU A 463 36.45 -6.87 -1.87
CA LEU A 463 35.28 -7.54 -1.31
C LEU A 463 34.89 -8.86 -2.02
N GLY A 464 35.61 -9.27 -3.06
CA GLY A 464 35.26 -10.43 -3.91
C GLY A 464 35.28 -11.77 -3.19
N ASN A 465 36.16 -11.93 -2.20
CA ASN A 465 36.30 -13.16 -1.42
C ASN A 465 35.40 -13.18 -0.15
N ARG A 466 34.38 -12.30 -0.08
CA ARG A 466 33.53 -12.17 1.10
C ARG A 466 32.34 -13.13 1.05
N ASP A 467 32.28 -13.99 2.06
CA ASP A 467 31.24 -15.00 2.18
C ASP A 467 30.06 -14.64 3.07
N GLU A 468 30.11 -13.50 3.76
CA GLU A 468 29.02 -13.10 4.63
C GLU A 468 27.70 -12.98 3.87
N ASP A 469 26.62 -13.36 4.54
CA ASP A 469 25.26 -13.25 4.00
C ASP A 469 24.91 -11.78 3.75
N ILE A 470 25.38 -10.86 4.60
CA ILE A 470 25.08 -9.42 4.49
C ILE A 470 26.36 -8.57 4.58
N LEU A 471 26.62 -7.77 3.54
CA LEU A 471 27.56 -6.64 3.64
C LEU A 471 26.81 -5.40 4.10
N VAL A 472 27.21 -4.82 5.23
CA VAL A 472 26.54 -3.68 5.87
C VAL A 472 27.37 -2.42 5.71
N PHE A 473 27.01 -1.57 4.76
CA PHE A 473 27.72 -0.32 4.50
C PHE A 473 27.19 0.81 5.39
N LYS A 474 28.09 1.50 6.11
CA LYS A 474 27.69 2.67 6.92
C LYS A 474 27.28 3.88 6.08
N ASP A 475 27.95 4.07 4.95
CA ASP A 475 27.62 5.04 3.92
C ASP A 475 28.19 4.49 2.59
N LEU A 476 27.59 4.89 1.48
CA LEU A 476 28.04 4.60 0.12
C LEU A 476 28.52 5.84 -0.64
N LYS A 477 28.60 7.01 0.02
CA LYS A 477 29.17 8.21 -0.59
C LYS A 477 30.55 7.91 -1.16
N ASN A 478 30.75 8.22 -2.43
CA ASN A 478 32.00 8.00 -3.16
C ASN A 478 32.45 6.52 -3.20
N GLY A 479 31.57 5.56 -2.88
CA GLY A 479 31.91 4.14 -2.79
C GLY A 479 32.01 3.41 -4.13
N PHE A 480 31.69 4.06 -5.25
CA PHE A 480 31.79 3.48 -6.59
C PHE A 480 31.83 4.58 -7.66
N SER A 481 32.74 4.47 -8.62
CA SER A 481 32.83 5.39 -9.77
C SER A 481 32.17 4.85 -11.03
N LYS A 482 32.66 3.71 -11.54
CA LYS A 482 32.26 3.12 -12.82
C LYS A 482 32.59 1.63 -12.91
N PHE A 483 31.96 0.95 -13.86
CA PHE A 483 32.44 -0.34 -14.31
C PHE A 483 33.64 -0.15 -15.23
N VAL A 484 34.66 -1.00 -15.09
CA VAL A 484 35.86 -0.97 -15.93
C VAL A 484 35.53 -1.35 -17.38
N ASP A 485 34.64 -2.32 -17.57
CA ASP A 485 34.08 -2.65 -18.88
C ASP A 485 33.11 -1.55 -19.33
N SER A 486 33.36 -0.96 -20.50
CA SER A 486 32.58 0.17 -21.00
C SER A 486 31.15 -0.21 -21.38
N ALA A 487 30.94 -1.41 -21.93
CA ALA A 487 29.60 -1.86 -22.32
C ALA A 487 28.72 -2.14 -21.10
N GLU A 488 29.30 -2.77 -20.06
CA GLU A 488 28.64 -2.96 -18.77
C GLU A 488 28.33 -1.61 -18.12
N ASN A 489 29.28 -0.67 -18.13
CA ASN A 489 29.08 0.67 -17.58
C ASN A 489 27.92 1.40 -18.26
N ASP A 490 27.89 1.39 -19.60
CA ASP A 490 26.85 2.07 -20.38
C ASP A 490 25.48 1.41 -20.18
N SER A 491 25.44 0.08 -20.17
CA SER A 491 24.23 -0.69 -19.87
C SER A 491 23.69 -0.37 -18.49
N PHE A 492 24.55 -0.35 -17.46
CA PHE A 492 24.17 0.01 -16.10
C PHE A 492 23.66 1.45 -16.01
N ASN A 493 24.33 2.38 -16.67
CA ASN A 493 23.93 3.79 -16.68
C ASN A 493 22.56 3.98 -17.33
N GLN A 494 22.30 3.31 -18.46
CA GLN A 494 20.99 3.33 -19.12
C GLN A 494 19.92 2.71 -18.22
N LYS A 495 20.22 1.57 -17.59
CA LYS A 495 19.33 0.91 -16.64
C LYS A 495 18.96 1.81 -15.45
N CYS A 496 19.93 2.54 -14.89
CA CYS A 496 19.68 3.53 -13.85
C CYS A 496 18.83 4.71 -14.35
N LYS A 497 19.08 5.19 -15.57
CA LYS A 497 18.29 6.28 -16.19
C LYS A 497 16.81 5.90 -16.34
N GLU A 498 16.53 4.65 -16.70
CA GLU A 498 15.17 4.15 -16.94
C GLU A 498 14.47 3.67 -15.65
N GLY A 499 15.24 3.14 -14.68
CA GLY A 499 14.70 2.59 -13.43
C GLY A 499 14.64 3.58 -12.27
N LEU A 500 15.57 4.54 -12.19
CA LEU A 500 15.64 5.52 -11.09
C LEU A 500 14.86 6.81 -11.42
N VAL A 501 13.58 6.65 -11.75
CA VAL A 501 12.71 7.73 -12.21
C VAL A 501 11.95 8.35 -11.03
N ASP A 502 12.09 9.66 -10.86
CA ASP A 502 11.38 10.40 -9.80
C ASP A 502 9.86 10.40 -10.07
N SER A 503 9.07 10.20 -9.03
CA SER A 503 7.61 10.17 -9.12
C SER A 503 6.98 10.36 -7.75
N VAL A 504 5.74 10.85 -7.72
CA VAL A 504 4.96 11.01 -6.51
C VAL A 504 3.69 10.16 -6.64
N TYR A 505 3.49 9.23 -5.71
CA TYR A 505 2.35 8.31 -5.70
C TYR A 505 1.13 8.82 -4.91
N GLN A 506 1.26 9.94 -4.21
CA GLN A 506 0.20 10.50 -3.36
C GLN A 506 -0.98 10.98 -4.20
N GLN A 507 -2.18 10.52 -3.85
CA GLN A 507 -3.43 10.98 -4.47
C GLN A 507 -3.82 12.42 -4.06
N THR A 508 -3.11 13.03 -3.11
CA THR A 508 -3.47 14.34 -2.53
C THR A 508 -2.72 15.54 -3.13
N GLN A 509 -1.93 15.37 -4.20
CA GLN A 509 -1.31 16.49 -4.93
C GLN A 509 -2.09 16.91 -6.19
N SER A 510 -3.40 16.63 -6.24
CA SER A 510 -4.32 17.25 -7.22
C SER A 510 -5.00 18.48 -6.64
#